data_AF-S2ZNH1-F1
#
_entry.id   AF-S2ZNH1-F1
#
_cell.length_a   1.000
_cell.length_b   1.000
_cell.length_c   1.000
_cell.angle_alpha   90.00
_cell.angle_beta   90.00
_cell.angle_gamma   90.00
#
_symmetry.space_group_name_H-M   'P 1'
#
loop_
_entity.id
_entity.type
_entity.pdbx_description
1 polymer ?
#
loop_
_entity_poly.entity_id
_entity_poly.type
_entity_poly.pdbx_seq_one_letter_code
_entity_poly.pdbx_strand_id
1 'polypeptide(L)'
;MAQVANLFDIIHLNKKLADKHIAAEVHLRDACGRQTLWFELKDVEEDTLSRAQDVAISYFAGKGKPIEFDIAKGINFWIKQF
;
A
#
# COMPACT_ATOMS: atom_id res chain seq x y z
N MET A 1 2.42 4.30 20.42
CA MET A 1 3.00 3.12 19.73
C MET A 1 2.83 3.34 18.25
N ALA A 2 3.90 3.29 17.46
CA ALA A 2 3.83 3.39 16.01
C ALA A 2 2.84 2.36 15.47
N GLN A 3 1.84 2.79 14.69
CA GLN A 3 0.85 1.87 14.12
C GLN A 3 1.49 1.14 12.94
N VAL A 4 1.59 -0.18 13.07
CA VAL A 4 2.34 -1.08 12.18
C VAL A 4 1.34 -1.81 11.28
N ALA A 5 1.64 -1.89 9.98
CA ALA A 5 0.90 -2.74 9.06
C ALA A 5 1.28 -4.19 9.37
N ASN A 6 0.29 -5.03 9.70
CA ASN A 6 0.56 -6.44 9.95
C ASN A 6 0.64 -7.22 8.62
N LEU A 7 1.20 -8.42 8.65
CA LEU A 7 1.32 -9.27 7.46
C LEU A 7 -0.05 -9.54 6.80
N PHE A 8 -1.11 -9.68 7.60
CA PHE A 8 -2.48 -9.89 7.10
C PHE A 8 -3.00 -8.68 6.31
N ASP A 9 -2.60 -7.46 6.68
CA ASP A 9 -2.99 -6.25 5.95
C ASP A 9 -2.49 -6.30 4.51
N ILE A 10 -1.27 -6.82 4.31
CA ILE A 10 -0.66 -6.97 2.99
C ILE A 10 -1.31 -8.10 2.20
N ILE A 11 -1.51 -9.26 2.83
CA ILE A 11 -2.17 -10.40 2.17
C ILE A 11 -3.56 -9.99 1.66
N HIS A 12 -4.34 -9.29 2.49
CA HIS A 12 -5.67 -8.84 2.10
C HIS A 12 -5.66 -7.73 1.05
N LEU A 13 -4.69 -6.80 1.11
CA LEU A 13 -4.56 -5.76 0.12
C LEU A 13 -4.16 -6.34 -1.24
N ASN A 14 -3.21 -7.27 -1.29
CA ASN A 14 -2.81 -7.98 -2.51
C ASN A 14 -3.97 -8.79 -3.09
N LYS A 15 -4.74 -9.47 -2.24
CA LYS A 15 -5.97 -10.14 -2.68
C LYS A 15 -6.95 -9.17 -3.32
N LYS A 16 -7.19 -7.99 -2.71
CA LYS A 16 -8.08 -6.97 -3.28
C LYS A 16 -7.60 -6.40 -4.60
N LEU A 17 -6.29 -6.22 -4.78
CA LEU A 17 -5.70 -5.78 -6.05
C LEU A 17 -5.91 -6.84 -7.13
N ALA A 18 -5.66 -8.11 -6.81
CA ALA A 18 -5.90 -9.23 -7.71
C ALA A 18 -7.39 -9.39 -8.09
N ASP A 19 -8.30 -9.31 -7.11
CA ASP A 19 -9.76 -9.38 -7.34
C ASP A 19 -10.26 -8.24 -8.25
N LYS A 20 -9.55 -7.11 -8.31
CA LYS A 20 -9.85 -5.95 -9.16
C LYS A 20 -9.09 -5.96 -10.49
N HIS A 21 -8.37 -7.03 -10.80
CA HIS A 21 -7.51 -7.14 -11.98
C HIS A 21 -6.52 -5.96 -12.13
N ILE A 22 -5.95 -5.50 -11.01
CA ILE A 22 -4.89 -4.49 -11.00
C ILE A 22 -3.56 -5.23 -10.97
N ALA A 23 -2.69 -5.00 -11.95
CA ALA A 23 -1.40 -5.66 -12.07
C ALA A 23 -0.34 -5.05 -11.11
N ALA A 24 -0.65 -5.04 -9.81
CA ALA A 24 0.23 -4.53 -8.78
C ALA A 24 0.23 -5.44 -7.54
N GLU A 25 1.37 -5.55 -6.87
CA GLU A 25 1.52 -6.18 -5.57
C GLU A 25 2.10 -5.22 -4.55
N VAL A 26 1.74 -5.40 -3.30
CA VAL A 26 2.25 -4.64 -2.16
C VAL A 26 3.20 -5.52 -1.38
N HIS A 27 4.34 -4.92 -1.02
CA HIS A 27 5.38 -5.58 -0.25
C HIS A 27 5.69 -4.76 1.02
N LEU A 28 6.17 -5.45 2.06
CA LEU A 28 6.61 -4.84 3.32
C LEU A 28 8.13 -4.71 3.35
N ARG A 29 8.62 -3.53 3.71
CA ARG A 29 9.99 -3.30 4.11
C ARG A 29 10.00 -2.88 5.57
N ASP A 30 10.66 -3.65 6.40
CA ASP A 30 10.96 -3.24 7.76
C ASP A 30 12.42 -2.80 7.84
N ALA A 31 12.65 -1.54 8.19
CA ALA A 31 14.00 -1.01 8.37
C ALA A 31 14.05 -0.21 9.68
N CYS A 32 14.84 -0.70 10.64
CA CYS A 32 15.20 -0.01 11.89
C CYS A 32 14.05 0.73 12.61
N GLY A 33 12.91 0.05 12.79
CA GLY A 33 11.79 0.57 13.59
C GLY A 33 10.76 1.41 12.82
N ARG A 34 10.87 1.49 11.48
CA ARG A 34 9.83 2.03 10.60
C ARG A 34 9.48 1.01 9.53
N GLN A 35 8.18 0.80 9.35
CA GLN A 35 7.65 0.00 8.27
C GLN A 35 7.27 0.88 7.09
N THR A 36 7.78 0.52 5.92
CA THR A 36 7.41 1.10 4.64
C THR A 36 6.80 0.02 3.76
N LEU A 37 5.69 0.33 3.12
CA LEU A 37 5.06 -0.50 2.11
C LEU A 37 5.42 0.06 0.73
N TRP A 38 5.48 -0.79 -0.29
CA TRP A 38 5.64 -0.31 -1.66
C TRP A 38 4.86 -1.13 -2.67
N PHE A 39 4.46 -0.49 -3.77
CA PHE A 39 3.86 -1.16 -4.93
C PHE A 39 4.94 -1.70 -5.87
N GLU A 40 4.88 -2.98 -6.19
CA GLU A 40 5.54 -3.60 -7.32
C GLU A 40 4.51 -3.67 -8.47
N LEU A 41 4.71 -2.84 -9.50
CA LEU A 41 3.89 -2.86 -10.71
C LEU A 41 4.38 -4.01 -11.60
N LYS A 42 3.44 -4.82 -12.10
CA LYS A 42 3.71 -5.95 -13.00
C LYS A 42 3.50 -5.61 -14.47
N ASP A 43 3.10 -4.38 -14.75
CA ASP A 43 2.88 -3.83 -16.08
C ASP A 43 3.46 -2.42 -16.19
N VAL A 44 3.25 -1.81 -17.35
CA VAL A 44 3.66 -0.43 -17.68
C VAL A 44 2.44 0.46 -18.02
N GLU A 45 1.23 0.02 -17.65
CA GLU A 45 0.02 0.83 -17.87
C GLU A 45 0.07 2.07 -16.97
N GLU A 46 -0.23 3.24 -17.55
CA GLU A 46 -0.08 4.53 -16.87
C GLU A 46 -1.05 4.68 -15.67
N ASP A 47 -2.16 3.95 -15.65
CA ASP A 47 -3.19 4.00 -14.60
C ASP A 47 -3.08 2.91 -13.52
N THR A 48 -2.21 1.89 -13.69
CA THR A 48 -2.11 0.79 -12.71
C THR A 48 -1.71 1.30 -11.33
N LEU A 49 -0.78 2.24 -11.25
CA LEU A 49 -0.34 2.82 -9.97
C LEU A 49 -1.46 3.63 -9.29
N SER A 50 -2.17 4.49 -10.03
CA SER A 50 -3.23 5.33 -9.46
C SER A 50 -4.38 4.46 -8.94
N ARG A 51 -4.78 3.43 -9.70
CA ARG A 51 -5.79 2.45 -9.26
C ARG A 51 -5.34 1.67 -8.03
N ALA A 52 -4.06 1.28 -7.95
CA ALA A 52 -3.53 0.58 -6.79
C ALA A 52 -3.52 1.49 -5.55
N GLN A 53 -3.15 2.77 -5.71
CA GLN A 53 -3.20 3.78 -4.66
C GLN A 53 -4.62 3.97 -4.11
N ASP A 54 -5.62 4.10 -4.98
CA ASP A 54 -7.03 4.25 -4.58
C ASP A 54 -7.55 3.07 -3.75
N VAL A 55 -7.16 1.85 -4.14
CA VAL A 55 -7.50 0.63 -3.40
C VAL A 55 -6.83 0.62 -2.03
N ALA A 56 -5.55 0.99 -1.94
CA ALA A 56 -4.83 1.07 -0.67
C ALA A 56 -5.42 2.13 0.25
N ILE A 57 -5.70 3.35 -0.26
CA ILE A 57 -6.34 4.43 0.51
C ILE A 57 -7.66 3.94 1.09
N SER A 58 -8.53 3.39 0.25
CA SER A 58 -9.85 2.90 0.66
C SER A 58 -9.76 1.78 1.69
N TYR A 59 -8.82 0.84 1.51
CA TYR A 59 -8.62 -0.29 2.41
C TYR A 59 -8.21 0.17 3.81
N PHE A 60 -7.23 1.07 3.88
CA PHE A 60 -6.67 1.53 5.14
C PHE A 60 -7.55 2.58 5.83
N ALA A 61 -8.23 3.44 5.07
CA ALA A 61 -9.26 4.34 5.59
C ALA A 61 -10.42 3.59 6.25
N GLY A 62 -10.87 2.47 5.65
CA GLY A 62 -11.90 1.59 6.24
C GLY A 62 -11.50 0.97 7.58
N LYS A 63 -10.22 1.02 7.94
CA LYS A 63 -9.68 0.55 9.23
C LYS A 63 -9.34 1.70 10.19
N GLY A 64 -9.63 2.94 9.83
CA GLY A 64 -9.23 4.12 10.60
C GLY A 64 -7.72 4.34 10.65
N LYS A 65 -6.97 3.81 9.67
CA LYS A 65 -5.51 3.88 9.60
C LYS A 65 -5.09 4.64 8.32
N PRO A 66 -5.22 5.97 8.24
CA PRO A 66 -4.86 6.68 7.02
C PRO A 66 -3.39 6.43 6.62
N ILE A 67 -3.13 6.36 5.31
CA ILE A 67 -1.79 6.17 4.76
C ILE A 67 -1.29 7.45 4.09
N GLU A 68 0.02 7.55 3.96
CA GLU A 68 0.72 8.64 3.28
C GLU A 68 1.70 8.05 2.27
N PHE A 69 1.75 8.65 1.08
CA PHE A 69 2.62 8.23 -0.02
C PHE A 69 3.88 9.08 -0.09
N ASP A 70 4.96 8.51 -0.63
CA ASP A 70 6.16 9.26 -0.94
C ASP A 70 5.91 10.32 -2.03
N ILE A 71 6.52 11.48 -1.87
CA ILE A 71 6.33 12.66 -2.75
C ILE A 71 6.98 12.45 -4.13
N ALA A 72 7.90 11.49 -4.27
CA ALA A 72 8.70 11.34 -5.49
C ALA A 72 7.94 10.57 -6.57
N LYS A 73 7.47 9.36 -6.25
CA LYS A 73 6.78 8.49 -7.22
C LYS A 73 5.44 7.95 -6.70
N GLY A 74 5.12 8.13 -5.42
CA GLY A 74 3.94 7.55 -4.78
C GLY A 74 3.92 6.02 -4.79
N ILE A 75 5.07 5.40 -5.01
CA ILE A 75 5.23 3.94 -5.03
C ILE A 75 5.33 3.40 -3.61
N ASN A 76 6.00 4.15 -2.73
CA ASN A 76 6.16 3.83 -1.33
C ASN A 76 5.10 4.53 -0.51
N PHE A 77 4.66 3.89 0.57
CA PHE A 77 3.71 4.46 1.50
C PHE A 77 3.86 3.89 2.90
N TRP A 78 3.31 4.58 3.88
CA TRP A 78 3.31 4.17 5.28
C TRP A 78 1.99 4.55 5.94
N ILE A 79 1.66 3.88 7.05
CA ILE A 79 0.54 4.28 7.88
C ILE A 79 0.93 5.56 8.61
N LYS A 80 0.08 6.59 8.53
CA LYS A 80 0.29 7.86 9.20
C LYS A 80 0.23 7.65 10.71
N GLN A 81 1.28 8.07 11.41
CA GLN A 81 1.32 8.06 12.87
C GLN A 81 0.76 9.40 13.36
N PHE A 82 -0.25 9.36 14.21
CA PHE A 82 -0.78 10.52 14.94
C PHE A 82 -0.11 10.65 16.31
#